data_AF-A0A8D7ZZM8-F1
#
_entry.id   AF-A0A8D7ZZM8-F1
#
_cell.length_a   1.000
_cell.length_b   1.000
_cell.length_c   1.000
_cell.angle_alpha   90.00
_cell.angle_beta   90.00
_cell.angle_gamma   90.00
#
_symmetry.space_group_name_H-M   'P 1'
#
loop_
_entity.id
_entity.type
_entity.pdbx_description
1 polymer ?
#
loop_
_entity_poly.entity_id
_entity_poly.type
_entity_poly.pdbx_seq_one_letter_code
_entity_poly.pdbx_strand_id
1 'polypeptide(L)'
;MPAECAANPLQRSLADAIIRMVPMDELRILLACGAKVNEQVTQGLRPLHYAVWQNNEPAVQLLLVRNADINAIDEVGYSALHLAAEHGYNDLAKQLLDAGCKVDYREPTDDPYPRTTLCDEPLRLALRNRHYEVARLLLERGADPNKRYFFGSEINLATDVESLELLLKFGANTEARDRSGITPLMRAVRTNGSIDAVLLLLQYGADVNAMTDARNDYRTVLHYAVLSGLKLFGGNASLVNLLIKQGARVDIPAPL
;
A
#
# COMPACT_ATOMS: atom_id res chain seq x y z
N MET A 1 38.19 6.22 6.56
CA MET A 1 38.33 5.47 5.30
C MET A 1 37.01 4.77 5.06
N PRO A 2 36.22 5.12 4.03
CA PRO A 2 35.11 4.27 3.64
C PRO A 2 35.67 3.09 2.84
N ALA A 3 35.23 1.89 3.22
CA ALA A 3 35.65 0.63 2.63
C ALA A 3 35.39 0.63 1.12
N GLU A 4 36.43 0.30 0.36
CA GLU A 4 36.33 -0.03 -1.06
C GLU A 4 35.34 -1.19 -1.22
N CYS A 5 34.13 -0.87 -1.71
CA CYS A 5 33.33 -1.86 -2.43
C CYS A 5 34.14 -2.29 -3.64
N ALA A 6 34.94 -3.35 -3.50
CA ALA A 6 35.39 -4.13 -4.63
C ALA A 6 34.16 -4.79 -5.27
N ALA A 7 33.37 -3.98 -5.99
CA ALA A 7 32.25 -4.45 -6.76
C ALA A 7 32.80 -5.46 -7.77
N ASN A 8 32.43 -6.73 -7.62
CA ASN A 8 32.77 -7.76 -8.57
C ASN A 8 32.34 -7.26 -9.96
N PRO A 9 33.27 -7.03 -10.91
CA PRO A 9 32.94 -6.34 -12.16
C PRO A 9 31.85 -7.07 -12.95
N LEU A 10 31.76 -8.39 -12.77
CA LEU A 10 30.72 -9.23 -13.39
C LEU A 10 29.32 -8.94 -12.82
N GLN A 11 29.21 -8.63 -11.53
CA GLN A 11 27.92 -8.35 -10.91
C GLN A 11 27.35 -7.01 -11.36
N ARG A 12 28.23 -6.00 -11.45
CA ARG A 12 27.87 -4.71 -12.06
C ARG A 12 27.54 -4.85 -13.54
N SER A 13 28.31 -5.67 -14.27
CA SER A 13 28.05 -5.95 -15.70
C SER A 13 26.70 -6.62 -15.90
N LEU A 14 26.31 -7.57 -15.03
CA LEU A 14 24.99 -8.21 -15.06
C LEU A 14 23.87 -7.19 -14.83
N ALA A 15 24.01 -6.31 -13.83
CA ALA A 15 23.05 -5.25 -13.57
C ALA A 15 22.93 -4.29 -14.76
N ASP A 16 24.07 -3.82 -15.29
CA ASP A 16 24.09 -2.91 -16.44
C ASP A 16 23.52 -3.55 -17.71
N ALA A 17 23.71 -4.87 -17.89
CA ALA A 17 23.14 -5.63 -18.99
C ALA A 17 21.60 -5.72 -18.88
N ILE A 18 21.08 -5.98 -17.67
CA ILE A 18 19.64 -5.97 -17.40
C ILE A 18 19.05 -4.58 -17.65
N ILE A 19 19.71 -3.53 -17.13
CA ILE A 19 19.29 -2.14 -17.31
C ILE A 19 19.28 -1.76 -18.80
N ARG A 20 20.28 -2.18 -19.58
CA ARG A 20 20.34 -1.92 -21.02
C ARG A 20 19.42 -2.81 -21.85
N MET A 21 18.67 -3.71 -21.24
CA MET A 21 17.77 -4.67 -21.90
C MET A 21 18.47 -5.46 -23.02
N VAL A 22 19.70 -5.92 -22.75
CA VAL A 22 20.46 -6.72 -23.72
C VAL A 22 19.77 -8.07 -24.00
N PRO A 23 20.10 -8.76 -25.11
CA PRO A 23 19.54 -10.08 -25.41
C PRO A 23 19.75 -11.09 -24.29
N MET A 24 18.78 -12.01 -24.13
CA MET A 24 18.79 -13.01 -23.06
C MET A 24 20.03 -13.91 -23.06
N ASP A 25 20.65 -14.12 -24.23
CA ASP A 25 21.88 -14.91 -24.35
C ASP A 25 23.06 -14.25 -23.64
N GLU A 26 23.18 -12.92 -23.69
CA GLU A 26 24.21 -12.20 -22.95
C GLU A 26 24.02 -12.33 -21.44
N LEU A 27 22.77 -12.25 -20.95
CA LEU A 27 22.47 -12.49 -19.54
C LEU A 27 22.84 -13.92 -19.13
N ARG A 28 22.54 -14.92 -19.98
CA ARG A 28 22.89 -16.33 -19.75
C ARG A 28 24.41 -16.53 -19.71
N ILE A 29 25.15 -15.87 -20.59
CA ILE A 29 26.61 -15.90 -20.63
C ILE A 29 27.20 -15.29 -19.35
N LEU A 30 26.74 -14.10 -18.94
CA LEU A 30 27.24 -13.45 -17.72
C LEU A 30 27.02 -14.33 -16.47
N LEU A 31 25.86 -14.96 -16.36
CA LEU A 31 25.57 -15.92 -15.29
C LEU A 31 26.45 -17.18 -15.38
N ALA A 32 26.75 -17.67 -16.58
CA ALA A 32 27.65 -18.81 -16.78
C ALA A 32 29.13 -18.46 -16.47
N CYS A 33 29.54 -17.20 -16.71
CA CYS A 33 30.86 -16.68 -16.36
C CYS A 33 31.05 -16.41 -14.86
N GLY A 34 30.03 -16.66 -14.04
CA GLY A 34 30.13 -16.57 -12.57
C GLY A 34 29.50 -15.32 -11.95
N ALA A 35 28.71 -14.54 -12.70
CA ALA A 35 27.86 -13.51 -12.08
C ALA A 35 26.85 -14.17 -11.14
N LYS A 36 26.67 -13.61 -9.94
CA LYS A 36 25.87 -14.23 -8.88
C LYS A 36 24.50 -13.57 -8.81
N VAL A 37 23.44 -14.36 -8.99
CA VAL A 37 22.05 -13.87 -9.01
C VAL A 37 21.61 -13.13 -7.73
N ASN A 38 22.26 -13.41 -6.60
CA ASN A 38 21.91 -12.89 -5.28
C ASN A 38 22.92 -11.89 -4.71
N GLU A 39 23.99 -11.55 -5.43
CA GLU A 39 24.90 -10.51 -4.93
C GLU A 39 24.30 -9.12 -5.09
N GLN A 40 24.51 -8.29 -4.08
CA GLN A 40 24.09 -6.90 -4.09
C GLN A 40 25.01 -6.10 -5.02
N VAL A 41 24.43 -5.09 -5.67
CA VAL A 41 25.11 -4.21 -6.63
C VAL A 41 25.33 -2.85 -5.97
N THR A 42 24.35 -1.96 -6.04
CA THR A 42 24.37 -0.64 -5.39
C THR A 42 23.15 -0.50 -4.49
N GLN A 43 23.31 0.06 -3.29
CA GLN A 43 22.21 0.33 -2.35
C GLN A 43 21.42 -0.93 -1.95
N GLY A 44 22.09 -2.08 -1.85
CA GLY A 44 21.44 -3.36 -1.57
C GLY A 44 20.63 -3.97 -2.73
N LEU A 45 20.49 -3.28 -3.87
CA LEU A 45 19.77 -3.79 -5.03
C LEU A 45 20.46 -5.05 -5.59
N ARG A 46 19.66 -5.90 -6.24
CA ARG A 46 20.06 -7.20 -6.77
C ARG A 46 19.57 -7.33 -8.21
N PRO A 47 20.13 -8.25 -9.03
CA PRO A 47 19.70 -8.45 -10.41
C PRO A 47 18.18 -8.53 -10.61
N LEU A 48 17.46 -9.18 -9.69
CA LEU A 48 16.00 -9.28 -9.74
C LEU A 48 15.31 -7.92 -9.62
N HIS A 49 15.79 -7.02 -8.76
CA HIS A 49 15.27 -5.66 -8.62
C HIS A 49 15.39 -4.89 -9.94
N TYR A 50 16.56 -4.95 -10.59
CA TYR A 50 16.77 -4.29 -11.89
C TYR A 50 15.88 -4.88 -12.99
N ALA A 51 15.68 -6.20 -13.00
CA ALA A 51 14.85 -6.86 -14.00
C ALA A 51 13.38 -6.44 -13.88
N VAL A 52 12.87 -6.34 -12.66
CA VAL A 52 11.50 -5.85 -12.40
C VAL A 52 11.38 -4.36 -12.70
N TRP A 53 12.36 -3.54 -12.32
CA TRP A 53 12.38 -2.11 -12.63
C TRP A 53 12.27 -1.84 -14.13
N GLN A 54 12.94 -2.65 -14.95
CA GLN A 54 12.86 -2.56 -16.42
C GLN A 54 11.65 -3.27 -17.04
N ASN A 55 10.73 -3.79 -16.22
CA ASN A 55 9.59 -4.60 -16.65
C ASN A 55 10.00 -5.75 -17.60
N ASN A 56 11.14 -6.39 -17.36
CA ASN A 56 11.70 -7.43 -18.23
C ASN A 56 11.31 -8.83 -17.73
N GLU A 57 10.12 -9.29 -18.10
CA GLU A 57 9.60 -10.62 -17.71
C GLU A 57 10.56 -11.78 -18.05
N PRO A 58 11.15 -11.87 -19.26
CA PRO A 58 12.12 -12.92 -19.57
C PRO A 58 13.34 -12.93 -18.64
N ALA A 59 13.85 -11.75 -18.26
CA ALA A 59 14.96 -11.64 -17.32
C ALA A 59 14.54 -12.07 -15.91
N VAL A 60 13.35 -11.66 -15.45
CA VAL A 60 12.79 -12.11 -14.16
C VAL A 60 12.66 -13.63 -14.13
N GLN A 61 12.07 -14.23 -15.17
CA GLN A 61 11.95 -15.70 -15.29
C GLN A 61 13.31 -16.39 -15.24
N LEU A 62 14.29 -15.90 -16.02
CA LEU A 62 15.64 -16.46 -16.02
C LEU A 62 16.28 -16.40 -14.63
N LEU A 63 16.18 -15.26 -13.95
CA LEU A 63 16.77 -15.07 -12.63
C LEU A 63 16.12 -15.98 -11.59
N LEU A 64 14.79 -16.11 -11.59
CA LEU A 64 14.07 -17.03 -10.71
C LEU A 64 14.45 -18.50 -10.94
N VAL A 65 14.56 -18.94 -12.20
CA VAL A 65 15.05 -20.29 -12.56
C VAL A 65 16.48 -20.52 -12.06
N ARG A 66 17.27 -19.46 -11.91
CA ARG A 66 18.64 -19.51 -11.38
C ARG A 66 18.71 -19.30 -9.86
N ASN A 67 17.59 -19.50 -9.15
CA ASN A 67 17.46 -19.37 -7.69
C ASN A 67 17.76 -17.95 -7.17
N ALA A 68 17.35 -16.92 -7.91
CA ALA A 68 17.28 -15.57 -7.36
C ALA A 68 16.35 -15.55 -6.14
N ASP A 69 16.79 -14.93 -5.06
CA ASP A 69 16.02 -14.75 -3.85
C ASP A 69 14.89 -13.75 -4.11
N ILE A 70 13.68 -14.28 -4.24
CA ILE A 70 12.47 -13.53 -4.58
C ILE A 70 12.04 -12.56 -3.47
N ASN A 71 12.47 -12.82 -2.24
CA ASN A 71 12.11 -12.02 -1.06
C ASN A 71 13.24 -11.08 -0.63
N ALA A 72 14.33 -11.03 -1.38
CA ALA A 72 15.41 -10.10 -1.10
C ALA A 72 14.87 -8.67 -1.11
N ILE A 73 15.37 -7.89 -0.15
CA ILE A 73 15.08 -6.46 -0.02
C ILE A 73 16.36 -5.65 -0.19
N ASP A 74 16.19 -4.42 -0.69
CA ASP A 74 17.26 -3.42 -0.76
C ASP A 74 17.47 -2.72 0.60
N GLU A 75 18.34 -1.70 0.64
CA GLU A 75 18.64 -0.94 1.87
C GLU A 75 17.45 -0.14 2.44
N VAL A 76 16.42 0.14 1.63
CA VAL A 76 15.21 0.88 2.02
C VAL A 76 14.06 -0.07 2.36
N GLY A 77 14.20 -1.36 2.05
CA GLY A 77 13.21 -2.41 2.30
C GLY A 77 12.41 -2.81 1.05
N TYR A 78 12.73 -2.28 -0.13
CA TYR A 78 12.05 -2.64 -1.36
C TYR A 78 12.43 -4.03 -1.81
N SER A 79 11.42 -4.86 -2.07
CA SER A 79 11.56 -6.13 -2.79
C SER A 79 11.15 -5.98 -4.25
N ALA A 80 11.38 -7.04 -5.03
CA ALA A 80 10.83 -7.18 -6.38
C ALA A 80 9.31 -6.91 -6.44
N LEU A 81 8.55 -7.39 -5.45
CA LEU A 81 7.10 -7.18 -5.40
C LEU A 81 6.72 -5.71 -5.15
N HIS A 82 7.50 -5.00 -4.32
CA HIS A 82 7.27 -3.57 -4.09
C HIS A 82 7.43 -2.75 -5.37
N LEU A 83 8.46 -3.05 -6.17
CA LEU A 83 8.68 -2.37 -7.47
C LEU A 83 7.54 -2.64 -8.45
N ALA A 84 7.11 -3.91 -8.58
CA ALA A 84 5.98 -4.26 -9.44
C ALA A 84 4.67 -3.57 -8.99
N ALA A 85 4.45 -3.46 -7.69
CA ALA A 85 3.28 -2.78 -7.12
C ALA A 85 3.33 -1.26 -7.28
N GLU A 86 4.50 -0.64 -7.11
CA GLU A 86 4.68 0.80 -7.28
C GLU A 86 4.47 1.25 -8.74
N HIS A 87 4.91 0.45 -9.71
CA HIS A 87 4.79 0.76 -11.13
C HIS A 87 3.54 0.19 -11.81
N GLY A 88 2.78 -0.67 -11.12
CA GLY A 88 1.56 -1.27 -11.67
C GLY A 88 1.82 -2.35 -12.72
N TYR A 89 2.93 -3.07 -12.62
CA TYR A 89 3.27 -4.16 -13.53
C TYR A 89 2.47 -5.42 -13.19
N ASN A 90 1.25 -5.50 -13.72
CA ASN A 90 0.29 -6.57 -13.41
C ASN A 90 0.85 -7.98 -13.67
N ASP A 91 1.43 -8.20 -14.84
CA ASP A 91 1.96 -9.52 -15.23
C ASP A 91 3.15 -9.94 -14.38
N LEU A 92 4.07 -9.01 -14.08
CA LEU A 92 5.18 -9.26 -13.17
C LEU A 92 4.72 -9.48 -11.74
N ALA A 93 3.78 -8.68 -11.23
CA ALA A 93 3.23 -8.86 -9.90
C ALA A 93 2.60 -10.25 -9.77
N LYS A 94 1.80 -10.66 -10.76
CA LYS A 94 1.22 -12.00 -10.83
C LYS A 94 2.29 -13.08 -10.86
N GLN A 95 3.30 -12.94 -11.72
CA GLN A 95 4.39 -13.91 -11.84
C GLN A 95 5.18 -14.06 -10.53
N LEU A 96 5.49 -12.95 -9.85
CA LEU A 96 6.20 -12.96 -8.57
C LEU A 96 5.35 -13.63 -7.47
N LEU A 97 4.05 -13.32 -7.43
CA LEU A 97 3.10 -13.94 -6.48
C LEU A 97 2.90 -15.43 -6.76
N ASP A 98 2.84 -15.85 -8.02
CA ASP A 98 2.74 -17.26 -8.43
C ASP A 98 4.03 -18.04 -8.09
N ALA A 99 5.18 -17.37 -8.06
CA ALA A 99 6.45 -17.92 -7.58
C ALA A 99 6.57 -17.96 -6.04
N GLY A 100 5.53 -17.56 -5.30
CA GLY A 100 5.46 -17.70 -3.84
C GLY A 100 6.24 -16.63 -3.07
N CYS A 101 6.35 -15.42 -3.61
CA CYS A 101 6.94 -14.31 -2.86
C CYS A 101 6.12 -13.96 -1.61
N LYS A 102 6.81 -13.39 -0.62
CA LYS A 102 6.18 -12.79 0.56
C LYS A 102 5.35 -11.60 0.10
N VAL A 103 4.15 -11.47 0.66
CA VAL A 103 3.22 -10.38 0.35
C VAL A 103 3.32 -9.26 1.40
N ASP A 104 3.50 -9.64 2.66
CA ASP A 104 3.64 -8.74 3.81
C ASP A 104 5.08 -8.71 4.32
N TYR A 105 5.78 -7.58 4.21
CA TYR A 105 7.20 -7.47 4.55
C TYR A 105 7.44 -6.98 5.97
N ARG A 106 6.51 -6.23 6.56
CA ARG A 106 6.67 -5.70 7.91
C ARG A 106 6.42 -6.75 8.96
N GLU A 107 7.19 -6.66 10.05
CA GLU A 107 7.00 -7.49 11.21
C GLU A 107 5.71 -7.10 11.96
N PRO A 108 5.02 -8.07 12.58
CA PRO A 108 3.93 -7.77 13.48
C PRO A 108 4.42 -6.87 14.63
N THR A 109 3.60 -5.88 14.98
CA THR A 109 3.89 -4.96 16.08
C THR A 109 2.62 -4.66 16.84
N ASP A 110 2.73 -4.60 18.17
CA ASP A 110 1.64 -4.21 19.06
C ASP A 110 1.45 -2.68 19.10
N ASP A 111 2.38 -1.90 18.52
CA ASP A 111 2.23 -0.46 18.38
C ASP A 111 1.08 -0.16 17.40
N PRO A 112 0.00 0.54 17.83
CA PRO A 112 -1.09 0.89 16.94
C PRO A 112 -0.68 1.83 15.81
N TYR A 113 0.43 2.57 15.93
CA TYR A 113 0.92 3.52 14.93
C TYR A 113 2.45 3.39 14.76
N PRO A 114 2.91 2.25 14.21
CA PRO A 114 4.33 1.97 14.15
C PRO A 114 5.05 3.00 13.28
N ARG A 115 6.23 3.42 13.74
CA ARG A 115 7.09 4.29 12.93
C ARG A 115 7.59 3.55 11.70
N THR A 116 7.59 4.23 10.58
CA THR A 116 8.12 3.73 9.31
C THR A 116 9.64 3.56 9.42
N THR A 117 10.11 2.31 9.55
CA THR A 117 11.54 1.95 9.53
C THR A 117 11.99 1.48 8.15
N LEU A 118 11.08 0.93 7.36
CA LEU A 118 11.25 0.44 5.99
C LEU A 118 10.16 1.04 5.09
N CYS A 119 10.25 0.79 3.79
CA CYS A 119 9.19 1.16 2.83
C CYS A 119 7.79 0.66 3.25
N ASP A 120 6.77 1.27 2.66
CA ASP A 120 5.39 0.81 2.81
C ASP A 120 5.18 -0.54 2.13
N GLU A 121 4.18 -1.31 2.56
CA GLU A 121 3.89 -2.63 1.96
C GLU A 121 3.56 -2.49 0.47
N PRO A 122 3.73 -3.56 -0.33
CA PRO A 122 3.37 -3.54 -1.75
C PRO A 122 1.91 -3.12 -1.97
N LEU A 123 0.98 -3.55 -1.10
CA LEU A 123 -0.43 -3.18 -1.19
C LEU A 123 -0.62 -1.66 -1.09
N ARG A 124 0.06 -1.01 -0.14
CA ARG A 124 0.00 0.44 0.04
C ARG A 124 0.49 1.19 -1.18
N LEU A 125 1.60 0.74 -1.76
CA LEU A 125 2.22 1.35 -2.94
C LEU A 125 1.28 1.24 -4.15
N ALA A 126 0.71 0.06 -4.38
CA ALA A 126 -0.27 -0.16 -5.44
C ALA A 126 -1.50 0.75 -5.28
N LEU A 127 -2.08 0.83 -4.07
CA LEU A 127 -3.24 1.68 -3.80
C LEU A 127 -2.92 3.18 -3.94
N ARG A 128 -1.76 3.63 -3.40
CA ARG A 128 -1.31 5.03 -3.51
C ARG A 128 -1.22 5.50 -4.95
N ASN A 129 -0.76 4.61 -5.82
CA ASN A 129 -0.54 4.89 -7.25
C ASN A 129 -1.72 4.43 -8.12
N ARG A 130 -2.85 4.01 -7.52
CA ARG A 130 -4.10 3.60 -8.20
C ARG A 130 -3.92 2.39 -9.13
N HIS A 131 -3.00 1.50 -8.81
CA HIS A 131 -2.79 0.23 -9.49
C HIS A 131 -3.72 -0.85 -8.93
N TYR A 132 -5.02 -0.67 -9.17
CA TYR A 132 -6.08 -1.49 -8.56
C TYR A 132 -5.99 -2.97 -8.89
N GLU A 133 -5.49 -3.33 -10.08
CA GLU A 133 -5.32 -4.73 -10.46
C GLU A 133 -4.21 -5.40 -9.65
N VAL A 134 -3.07 -4.74 -9.47
CA VAL A 134 -2.01 -5.24 -8.57
C VAL A 134 -2.52 -5.29 -7.13
N ALA A 135 -3.22 -4.26 -6.66
CA ALA A 135 -3.78 -4.25 -5.30
C ALA A 135 -4.77 -5.42 -5.09
N ARG A 136 -5.62 -5.72 -6.09
CA ARG A 136 -6.53 -6.86 -6.06
C ARG A 136 -5.75 -8.17 -5.97
N LEU A 137 -4.76 -8.36 -6.83
CA LEU A 137 -3.90 -9.56 -6.80
C LEU A 137 -3.24 -9.73 -5.44
N LEU A 138 -2.70 -8.66 -4.86
CA LEU A 138 -2.07 -8.70 -3.53
C LEU A 138 -3.06 -9.15 -2.45
N LEU A 139 -4.27 -8.59 -2.44
CA LEU A 139 -5.32 -8.97 -1.49
C LEU A 139 -5.79 -10.42 -1.68
N GLU A 140 -5.95 -10.88 -2.92
CA GLU A 140 -6.28 -12.28 -3.24
C GLU A 140 -5.19 -13.27 -2.78
N ARG A 141 -3.94 -12.81 -2.71
CA ARG A 141 -2.80 -13.60 -2.22
C ARG A 141 -2.49 -13.38 -0.75
N GLY A 142 -3.40 -12.75 -0.01
CA GLY A 142 -3.34 -12.66 1.45
C GLY A 142 -2.61 -11.42 2.00
N ALA A 143 -2.46 -10.35 1.22
CA ALA A 143 -2.08 -9.06 1.79
C ALA A 143 -3.10 -8.63 2.85
N ASP A 144 -2.63 -8.14 4.00
CA ASP A 144 -3.51 -7.70 5.07
C ASP A 144 -4.10 -6.30 4.79
N PRO A 145 -5.42 -6.17 4.50
CA PRO A 145 -6.05 -4.87 4.26
C PRO A 145 -6.14 -4.00 5.52
N ASN A 146 -5.87 -4.57 6.69
CA ASN A 146 -5.88 -3.88 7.98
C ASN A 146 -4.48 -3.52 8.48
N LYS A 147 -3.44 -3.72 7.64
CA LYS A 147 -2.07 -3.36 8.01
C LYS A 147 -2.00 -1.90 8.42
N ARG A 148 -1.32 -1.65 9.55
CA ARG A 148 -1.19 -0.33 10.16
C ARG A 148 0.14 0.33 9.83
N TYR A 149 0.05 1.63 9.61
CA TYR A 149 1.16 2.54 9.36
C TYR A 149 1.15 3.64 10.41
N PHE A 150 2.18 4.50 10.36
CA PHE A 150 2.31 5.63 11.25
C PHE A 150 1.06 6.53 11.29
N PHE A 151 0.37 6.71 10.16
CA PHE A 151 -0.82 7.57 10.09
C PHE A 151 -2.14 6.83 10.34
N GLY A 152 -2.18 5.50 10.25
CA GLY A 152 -3.40 4.69 10.33
C GLY A 152 -3.33 3.44 9.46
N SER A 153 -4.43 2.69 9.38
CA SER A 153 -4.53 1.52 8.49
C SER A 153 -4.77 1.90 7.03
N GLU A 154 -4.66 0.94 6.09
CA GLU A 154 -4.87 1.18 4.66
C GLU A 154 -6.18 1.92 4.33
N ILE A 155 -7.29 1.51 4.96
CA ILE A 155 -8.59 2.17 4.76
C ILE A 155 -8.58 3.61 5.29
N ASN A 156 -7.76 3.90 6.31
CA ASN A 156 -7.49 5.26 6.75
C ASN A 156 -6.52 6.03 5.83
N LEU A 157 -6.01 5.45 4.76
CA LEU A 157 -5.12 6.15 3.83
C LEU A 157 -5.67 6.17 2.40
N ALA A 158 -6.74 5.41 2.13
CA ALA A 158 -7.46 5.42 0.86
C ALA A 158 -7.93 6.85 0.49
N THR A 159 -7.68 7.23 -0.77
CA THR A 159 -7.92 8.56 -1.32
C THR A 159 -9.13 8.64 -2.26
N ASP A 160 -9.62 7.49 -2.71
CA ASP A 160 -10.62 7.33 -3.76
C ASP A 160 -11.56 6.16 -3.43
N VAL A 161 -12.71 6.14 -4.11
CA VAL A 161 -13.81 5.20 -3.84
C VAL A 161 -13.40 3.79 -4.26
N GLU A 162 -12.65 3.65 -5.34
CA GLU A 162 -12.20 2.36 -5.87
C GLU A 162 -11.22 1.66 -4.91
N SER A 163 -10.22 2.39 -4.38
CA SER A 163 -9.34 1.88 -3.33
C SER A 163 -10.12 1.43 -2.10
N LEU A 164 -11.12 2.24 -1.70
CA LEU A 164 -11.96 1.96 -0.54
C LEU A 164 -12.83 0.73 -0.75
N GLU A 165 -13.48 0.61 -1.92
CA GLU A 165 -14.30 -0.54 -2.28
C GLU A 165 -13.48 -1.82 -2.30
N LEU A 166 -12.28 -1.77 -2.86
CA LEU A 166 -11.39 -2.92 -2.91
C LEU A 166 -11.00 -3.35 -1.49
N LEU A 167 -10.52 -2.44 -0.65
CA LEU A 167 -10.17 -2.74 0.74
C LEU A 167 -11.34 -3.33 1.53
N LEU A 168 -12.54 -2.74 1.39
CA LEU A 168 -13.76 -3.20 2.05
C LEU A 168 -14.18 -4.60 1.62
N LYS A 169 -14.12 -4.91 0.31
CA LYS A 169 -14.40 -6.25 -0.22
C LYS A 169 -13.53 -7.34 0.40
N PHE A 170 -12.30 -7.01 0.77
CA PHE A 170 -11.35 -7.92 1.40
C PHE A 170 -11.32 -7.83 2.94
N GLY A 171 -12.29 -7.14 3.56
CA GLY A 171 -12.46 -7.15 5.02
C GLY A 171 -11.68 -6.07 5.76
N ALA A 172 -11.43 -4.92 5.13
CA ALA A 172 -10.92 -3.75 5.84
C ALA A 172 -11.91 -3.28 6.93
N ASN A 173 -11.37 -2.95 8.09
CA ASN A 173 -12.12 -2.56 9.27
C ASN A 173 -12.62 -1.11 9.14
N THR A 174 -13.93 -0.95 9.01
CA THR A 174 -14.61 0.36 8.93
C THR A 174 -14.45 1.22 10.17
N GLU A 175 -14.13 0.61 11.32
CA GLU A 175 -13.93 1.27 12.61
C GLU A 175 -12.45 1.51 12.93
N ALA A 176 -11.54 1.24 11.98
CA ALA A 176 -10.13 1.51 12.16
C ALA A 176 -9.91 3.02 12.41
N ARG A 177 -9.17 3.37 13.46
CA ARG A 177 -8.88 4.77 13.77
C ARG A 177 -7.49 5.13 13.30
N ASP A 178 -7.39 6.29 12.67
CA ASP A 178 -6.13 6.91 12.33
C ASP A 178 -5.46 7.51 13.58
N ARG A 179 -4.24 8.03 13.45
CA ARG A 179 -3.49 8.60 14.58
C ARG A 179 -4.19 9.80 15.25
N SER A 180 -5.11 10.44 14.54
CA SER A 180 -5.95 11.52 15.05
C SER A 180 -7.26 11.02 15.66
N GLY A 181 -7.49 9.71 15.75
CA GLY A 181 -8.70 9.12 16.32
C GLY A 181 -9.89 9.12 15.35
N ILE A 182 -9.67 9.39 14.07
CA ILE A 182 -10.71 9.56 13.03
C ILE A 182 -10.97 8.21 12.34
N THR A 183 -12.25 7.85 12.18
CA THR A 183 -12.65 6.68 11.38
C THR A 183 -12.68 6.99 9.88
N PRO A 184 -12.62 6.00 8.98
CA PRO A 184 -12.80 6.18 7.55
C PRO A 184 -14.05 7.00 7.21
N LEU A 185 -15.18 6.73 7.88
CA LEU A 185 -16.44 7.44 7.67
C LEU A 185 -16.34 8.92 8.06
N MET A 186 -15.75 9.22 9.22
CA MET A 186 -15.50 10.60 9.62
C MET A 186 -14.61 11.34 8.61
N ARG A 187 -13.55 10.68 8.08
CA ARG A 187 -12.68 11.30 7.07
C ARG A 187 -13.44 11.56 5.77
N ALA A 188 -14.18 10.58 5.26
CA ALA A 188 -14.97 10.72 4.04
C ALA A 188 -15.95 11.91 4.13
N VAL A 189 -16.62 12.06 5.28
CA VAL A 189 -17.51 13.20 5.55
C VAL A 189 -16.75 14.53 5.65
N ARG A 190 -15.58 14.54 6.32
CA ARG A 190 -14.78 15.76 6.57
C ARG A 190 -14.18 16.35 5.32
N THR A 191 -13.68 15.53 4.40
CA THR A 191 -13.00 16.01 3.18
C THR A 191 -13.99 16.47 2.10
N ASN A 192 -15.25 16.73 2.47
CA ASN A 192 -16.37 16.90 1.55
C ASN A 192 -16.43 15.74 0.54
N GLY A 193 -16.14 14.53 1.03
CA GLY A 193 -15.87 13.37 0.21
C GLY A 193 -17.09 12.95 -0.60
N SER A 194 -16.82 12.15 -1.64
CA SER A 194 -17.87 11.59 -2.49
C SER A 194 -18.95 10.97 -1.62
N ILE A 195 -20.22 11.32 -1.90
CA ILE A 195 -21.38 10.66 -1.30
C ILE A 195 -21.27 9.14 -1.47
N ASP A 196 -20.64 8.68 -2.54
CA ASP A 196 -20.39 7.27 -2.82
C ASP A 196 -19.48 6.64 -1.77
N ALA A 197 -18.41 7.32 -1.33
CA ALA A 197 -17.52 6.81 -0.28
C ALA A 197 -18.26 6.66 1.05
N VAL A 198 -19.13 7.62 1.38
CA VAL A 198 -19.96 7.59 2.60
C VAL A 198 -20.96 6.45 2.53
N LEU A 199 -21.70 6.33 1.42
CA LEU A 199 -22.66 5.25 1.21
C LEU A 199 -21.99 3.88 1.26
N LEU A 200 -20.83 3.75 0.62
CA LEU A 200 -20.05 2.52 0.59
C LEU A 200 -19.59 2.12 1.99
N LEU A 201 -19.03 3.04 2.78
CA LEU A 201 -18.65 2.74 4.17
C LEU A 201 -19.83 2.31 5.03
N LEU A 202 -20.98 2.99 4.90
CA LEU A 202 -22.20 2.62 5.61
C LEU A 202 -22.73 1.26 5.17
N GLN A 203 -22.66 0.94 3.87
CA GLN A 203 -23.03 -0.37 3.33
C GLN A 203 -22.20 -1.50 3.94
N TYR A 204 -20.92 -1.25 4.22
CA TYR A 204 -20.02 -2.20 4.88
C TYR A 204 -20.05 -2.10 6.42
N GLY A 205 -21.04 -1.40 7.00
CA GLY A 205 -21.30 -1.41 8.44
C GLY A 205 -20.54 -0.38 9.27
N ALA A 206 -20.01 0.68 8.65
CA ALA A 206 -19.41 1.78 9.40
C ALA A 206 -20.42 2.43 10.38
N ASP A 207 -20.00 2.68 11.61
CA ASP A 207 -20.85 3.28 12.63
C ASP A 207 -21.09 4.76 12.33
N VAL A 208 -22.32 5.08 11.89
CA VAL A 208 -22.79 6.44 11.62
C VAL A 208 -22.75 7.34 12.86
N ASN A 209 -22.75 6.75 14.06
CA ASN A 209 -22.68 7.47 15.33
C ASN A 209 -21.29 7.42 15.97
N ALA A 210 -20.27 6.94 15.24
CA ALA A 210 -18.91 6.90 15.75
C ALA A 210 -18.49 8.28 16.26
N MET A 211 -17.80 8.28 17.40
CA MET A 211 -17.40 9.48 18.14
C MET A 211 -15.89 9.48 18.35
N THR A 212 -15.26 10.65 18.30
CA THR A 212 -13.84 10.81 18.63
C THR A 212 -13.60 10.88 20.13
N ASP A 213 -12.34 10.91 20.53
CA ASP A 213 -11.93 11.06 21.92
C ASP A 213 -11.95 12.52 22.39
N ALA A 214 -11.60 12.74 23.67
CA ALA A 214 -11.50 14.05 24.29
C ALA A 214 -10.57 15.01 23.54
N ARG A 215 -9.51 14.50 22.88
CA ARG A 215 -8.56 15.30 22.10
C ARG A 215 -9.20 15.98 20.91
N ASN A 216 -10.32 15.45 20.43
CA ASN A 216 -11.07 15.96 19.29
C ASN A 216 -12.47 16.42 19.69
N ASP A 217 -12.67 16.82 20.95
CA ASP A 217 -13.92 17.35 21.49
C ASP A 217 -15.12 16.40 21.36
N TYR A 218 -14.89 15.08 21.40
CA TYR A 218 -15.96 14.07 21.26
C TYR A 218 -16.86 14.27 20.03
N ARG A 219 -16.29 14.74 18.92
CA ARG A 219 -17.02 14.95 17.66
C ARG A 219 -17.51 13.63 17.07
N THR A 220 -18.77 13.61 16.70
CA THR A 220 -19.39 12.49 15.96
C THR A 220 -19.25 12.67 14.44
N VAL A 221 -19.56 11.64 13.66
CA VAL A 221 -19.65 11.75 12.19
C VAL A 221 -20.55 12.91 11.76
N LEU A 222 -21.68 13.11 12.43
CA LEU A 222 -22.61 14.20 12.14
C LEU A 222 -21.98 15.58 12.39
N HIS A 223 -21.19 15.74 13.45
CA HIS A 223 -20.43 16.98 13.69
C HIS A 223 -19.49 17.30 12.52
N TYR A 224 -18.78 16.29 11.98
CA TYR A 224 -17.93 16.49 10.81
C TYR A 224 -18.71 16.89 9.55
N ALA A 225 -19.93 16.36 9.36
CA ALA A 225 -20.79 16.70 8.22
C ALA A 225 -21.28 18.16 8.26
N VAL A 226 -21.61 18.64 9.47
CA VAL A 226 -22.01 20.04 9.67
C VAL A 226 -20.81 20.98 9.46
N LEU A 227 -19.64 20.63 10.00
CA LEU A 227 -18.42 21.44 9.90
C LEU A 227 -17.85 21.51 8.48
N SER A 228 -17.95 20.44 7.69
CA SER A 228 -17.36 20.39 6.34
C SER A 228 -18.06 21.35 5.36
N GLY A 229 -19.36 21.60 5.53
CA GLY A 229 -20.14 22.50 4.66
C GLY A 229 -20.02 24.00 4.99
N LEU A 230 -19.32 24.39 6.06
CA LEU A 230 -19.14 25.81 6.41
C LEU A 230 -18.08 26.52 5.55
N LYS A 231 -17.31 25.80 4.72
CA LYS A 231 -16.17 26.41 4.02
C LYS A 231 -16.55 27.30 2.84
N LEU A 232 -17.60 27.02 2.06
CA LEU A 232 -17.90 27.80 0.84
C LEU A 232 -19.37 27.67 0.39
N PHE A 233 -20.34 28.30 1.05
CA PHE A 233 -21.77 28.40 0.65
C PHE A 233 -22.66 27.18 0.96
N GLY A 234 -23.28 27.21 2.15
CA GLY A 234 -24.36 26.29 2.53
C GLY A 234 -23.82 24.95 3.00
N GLY A 235 -24.12 24.61 4.26
CA GLY A 235 -23.81 23.30 4.85
C GLY A 235 -24.16 22.17 3.88
N ASN A 236 -23.43 21.05 3.93
CA ASN A 236 -23.70 19.89 3.07
C ASN A 236 -24.99 19.19 3.56
N ALA A 237 -26.13 19.89 3.44
CA ALA A 237 -27.43 19.53 3.98
C ALA A 237 -27.89 18.19 3.41
N SER A 238 -27.52 17.88 2.17
CA SER A 238 -27.69 16.58 1.55
C SER A 238 -26.99 15.48 2.33
N LEU A 239 -25.73 15.69 2.72
CA LEU A 239 -24.95 14.73 3.51
C LEU A 239 -25.49 14.60 4.94
N VAL A 240 -25.85 15.72 5.58
CA VAL A 240 -26.49 15.71 6.92
C VAL A 240 -27.80 14.92 6.88
N ASN A 241 -28.67 15.22 5.92
CA ASN A 241 -29.94 14.50 5.73
C ASN A 241 -29.72 13.02 5.41
N LEU A 242 -28.68 12.69 4.62
CA LEU A 242 -28.31 11.32 4.34
C LEU A 242 -27.91 10.58 5.63
N LEU A 243 -27.02 11.16 6.44
CA LEU A 243 -26.58 10.55 7.69
C LEU A 243 -27.74 10.38 8.68
N ILE A 244 -28.64 11.36 8.79
CA ILE A 244 -29.85 11.26 9.63
C ILE A 244 -30.75 10.11 9.14
N LYS A 245 -30.96 9.99 7.82
CA LYS A 245 -31.71 8.85 7.23
C LYS A 245 -31.05 7.50 7.53
N GLN A 246 -29.73 7.48 7.65
CA GLN A 246 -28.93 6.29 7.98
C GLN A 246 -28.79 6.05 9.50
N GLY A 247 -29.50 6.83 10.33
CA GLY A 247 -29.57 6.61 11.79
C GLY A 247 -28.60 7.44 12.62
N ALA A 248 -28.02 8.50 12.07
CA ALA A 248 -27.23 9.47 12.84
C ALA A 248 -28.10 10.18 13.88
N ARG A 249 -27.67 10.14 15.14
CA ARG A 249 -28.33 10.84 16.25
C ARG A 249 -27.80 12.27 16.34
N VAL A 250 -28.71 13.22 16.52
CA VAL A 250 -28.38 14.65 16.64
C VAL A 250 -27.89 15.00 18.05
N ASP A 251 -28.42 14.32 19.07
CA ASP A 251 -28.18 14.64 20.48
C ASP A 251 -27.36 13.54 21.17
N ILE A 252 -26.13 13.31 20.69
CA ILE A 252 -25.19 12.39 21.35
C ILE A 252 -24.44 13.21 22.42
N PRO A 253 -24.68 12.97 23.73
CA PRO A 253 -23.94 13.66 24.78
C PRO A 253 -22.49 13.17 24.81
N ALA A 254 -21.57 14.05 25.22
CA ALA A 254 -20.22 13.64 25.54
C ALA A 254 -20.26 12.61 26.69
N PRO A 255 -19.41 11.56 26.64
CA PRO A 255 -19.32 10.60 27.72
C PRO A 255 -18.83 11.31 28.99
N LEU A 256 -19.42 10.94 30.13
CA LEU A 256 -19.09 11.47 31.47
C LEU A 256 -17.66 11.12 31.89
#